data_AF-A0A944ZKF7-F1
#
_entry.id   AF-A0A944ZKF7-F1
#
_cell.length_a   1.000
_cell.length_b   1.000
_cell.length_c   1.000
_cell.angle_alpha   90.00
_cell.angle_beta   90.00
_cell.angle_gamma   90.00
#
_symmetry.space_group_name_H-M   'P 1'
#
loop_
_entity.id
_entity.type
_entity.pdbx_description
1 polymer ?
#
loop_
_entity_poly.entity_id
_entity_poly.type
_entity_poly.pdbx_seq_one_letter_code
_entity_poly.pdbx_strand_id
1 'polypeptide(L)'
;MRVGWYDTSSMPLEKDFKTDAKRRVGSFFVQLKPRKNEGEYQLALRVLRDVSHQFLLIREFTNGNTLNHKRYLTIPFELLIGAIQGEALRSLFPNDHVEFGGWRHQVTYVWETPELLMKSFTRSGTQTRLQKDFIQGEEYTIPWKNLRSDLELEPLAVREPLFIRKDKSGLRYAFYRIQSGDTLYSSVVIRFIGNIKHAARSQNASDLLVLNGLVDAHKLSPGQLIKIPLEWIRPEYLHQVPSIYRISKKTIITEKVGSPENQPSIENRRHKTGDYYRTQVISQR
;
A
#
# COMPACT_ATOMS: atom_id res chain seq x y z
N MET A 1 0.51 -15.58 -2.94
CA MET A 1 1.63 -15.06 -3.75
C MET A 1 2.92 -15.69 -3.25
N ARG A 2 3.98 -15.80 -4.05
CA ARG A 2 5.33 -16.12 -3.56
C ARG A 2 6.27 -15.01 -4.01
N VAL A 3 7.34 -14.80 -3.26
CA VAL A 3 8.34 -13.77 -3.57
C VAL A 3 9.71 -14.41 -3.46
N GLY A 4 10.64 -13.95 -4.28
CA GLY A 4 12.03 -14.34 -4.20
C GLY A 4 12.94 -13.26 -4.74
N TRP A 5 14.25 -13.53 -4.69
CA TRP A 5 15.30 -12.69 -5.23
C TRP A 5 16.19 -13.51 -6.16
N TYR A 6 16.88 -12.86 -7.08
CA TYR A 6 17.86 -13.52 -7.94
C TYR A 6 19.25 -13.50 -7.28
N ASP A 7 19.71 -14.67 -6.84
CA ASP A 7 20.91 -14.86 -6.00
C ASP A 7 22.24 -14.77 -6.80
N THR A 8 22.32 -15.35 -8.00
CA THR A 8 23.49 -15.21 -8.91
C THR A 8 23.10 -15.41 -10.38
N SER A 9 23.92 -14.94 -11.33
CA SER A 9 23.73 -15.01 -12.78
C SER A 9 23.90 -16.43 -13.36
N SER A 10 23.22 -17.43 -12.81
CA SER A 10 23.31 -18.82 -13.25
C SER A 10 21.96 -19.40 -13.66
N MET A 11 21.42 -18.89 -14.78
CA MET A 11 20.68 -19.72 -15.73
C MET A 11 21.06 -19.29 -17.15
N PRO A 12 21.46 -20.23 -18.04
CA PRO A 12 21.62 -19.90 -19.45
C PRO A 12 20.27 -19.44 -20.00
N LEU A 13 20.26 -18.27 -20.62
CA LEU A 13 19.11 -17.77 -21.33
C LEU A 13 18.93 -18.63 -22.59
N GLU A 14 17.78 -19.31 -22.72
CA GLU A 14 17.24 -19.54 -24.05
C GLU A 14 17.07 -18.16 -24.69
N LYS A 15 17.84 -17.94 -25.76
CA LYS A 15 17.79 -16.73 -26.58
C LYS A 15 16.37 -16.62 -27.15
N ASP A 16 15.65 -15.58 -26.75
CA ASP A 16 14.74 -14.77 -27.59
C ASP A 16 13.76 -13.92 -26.75
N PHE A 17 14.29 -13.03 -25.90
CA PHE A 17 13.46 -11.98 -25.27
C PHE A 17 13.95 -10.60 -25.69
N LYS A 18 13.11 -9.87 -26.42
CA LYS A 18 13.36 -8.51 -26.95
C LYS A 18 13.09 -7.39 -25.94
N THR A 19 12.72 -7.71 -24.71
CA THR A 19 12.54 -6.75 -23.63
C THR A 19 13.70 -6.89 -22.65
N ASP A 20 14.38 -5.77 -22.35
CA ASP A 20 15.53 -5.66 -21.45
C ASP A 20 15.15 -5.90 -19.96
N ALA A 21 14.04 -6.60 -19.71
CA ALA A 21 13.56 -7.12 -18.44
C ALA A 21 14.41 -8.33 -17.97
N LYS A 22 15.73 -8.23 -18.16
CA LYS A 22 16.70 -9.21 -17.69
C LYS A 22 16.49 -9.42 -16.19
N ARG A 23 16.55 -10.68 -15.76
CA ARG A 23 16.68 -11.09 -14.35
C ARG A 23 17.98 -10.51 -13.81
N ARG A 24 17.96 -9.25 -13.40
CA ARG A 24 19.13 -8.58 -12.85
C ARG A 24 19.41 -9.24 -11.50
N VAL A 25 20.64 -9.70 -11.32
CA VAL A 25 21.10 -10.23 -10.03
C VAL A 25 20.82 -9.17 -8.96
N GLY A 26 20.30 -9.59 -7.82
CA GLY A 26 19.87 -8.68 -6.76
C GLY A 26 18.51 -8.01 -6.97
N SER A 27 17.74 -8.32 -8.03
CA SER A 27 16.34 -7.88 -8.15
C SER A 27 15.36 -8.88 -7.53
N PHE A 28 14.23 -8.38 -7.03
CA PHE A 28 13.11 -9.18 -6.57
C PHE A 28 12.24 -9.67 -7.73
N PHE A 29 11.55 -10.78 -7.52
CA PHE A 29 10.48 -11.25 -8.38
C PHE A 29 9.30 -11.73 -7.56
N VAL A 30 8.13 -11.71 -8.18
CA VAL A 30 6.89 -12.21 -7.58
C VAL A 30 6.33 -13.32 -8.44
N GLN A 31 5.91 -14.40 -7.79
CA GLN A 31 5.13 -15.45 -8.40
C GLN A 31 3.67 -15.36 -7.99
N LEU A 32 2.80 -15.25 -8.98
CA LEU A 32 1.35 -15.22 -8.79
C LEU A 32 0.65 -16.15 -9.78
N LYS A 33 -0.56 -16.59 -9.41
CA LYS A 33 -1.39 -17.40 -10.32
C LYS A 33 -2.46 -16.50 -10.95
N PRO A 34 -2.79 -16.72 -12.24
CA PRO A 34 -4.03 -16.20 -12.80
C PRO A 34 -5.23 -16.72 -12.00
N ARG A 35 -6.32 -15.97 -11.98
CA ARG A 35 -7.59 -16.41 -11.41
C ARG A 35 -8.32 -17.33 -12.40
N LYS A 36 -9.27 -18.11 -11.90
CA LYS A 36 -10.15 -18.91 -12.77
C LYS A 36 -10.88 -17.95 -13.72
N ASN A 37 -10.83 -18.24 -15.02
CA ASN A 37 -11.41 -17.44 -16.10
C ASN A 37 -10.81 -16.03 -16.28
N GLU A 38 -9.61 -15.78 -15.76
CA GLU A 38 -8.92 -14.50 -15.95
C GLU A 38 -8.21 -14.45 -17.30
N GLY A 39 -8.53 -13.46 -18.12
CA GLY A 39 -7.84 -13.17 -19.38
C GLY A 39 -6.54 -12.39 -19.19
N GLU A 40 -5.72 -12.31 -20.24
CA GLU A 40 -4.42 -11.60 -20.23
C GLU A 40 -4.57 -10.14 -19.83
N TYR A 41 -5.56 -9.45 -20.41
CA TYR A 41 -5.86 -8.06 -20.08
C TYR A 41 -6.31 -7.87 -18.63
N GLN A 42 -7.17 -8.77 -18.13
CA GLN A 42 -7.61 -8.73 -16.73
C GLN A 42 -6.46 -8.97 -15.75
N LEU A 43 -5.58 -9.92 -16.08
CA LEU A 43 -4.38 -10.20 -15.31
C LEU A 43 -3.47 -8.97 -15.28
N ALA A 44 -3.19 -8.38 -16.45
CA ALA A 44 -2.37 -7.18 -16.58
C ALA A 44 -2.93 -6.02 -15.76
N LEU A 45 -4.22 -5.72 -15.89
CA LEU A 45 -4.93 -4.70 -15.09
C LEU A 45 -4.79 -4.90 -13.59
N ARG A 46 -4.77 -6.16 -13.14
CA ARG A 46 -4.67 -6.48 -11.73
C ARG A 46 -3.24 -6.38 -11.19
N VAL A 47 -2.23 -6.59 -12.03
CA VAL A 47 -0.86 -6.83 -11.52
C VAL A 47 0.21 -5.87 -12.03
N LEU A 48 0.04 -5.26 -13.20
CA LEU A 48 1.06 -4.43 -13.85
C LEU A 48 0.79 -2.93 -13.63
N ARG A 49 1.87 -2.17 -13.45
CA ARG A 49 1.82 -0.71 -13.19
C ARG A 49 1.30 0.13 -14.36
N ASP A 50 1.59 -0.26 -15.60
CA ASP A 50 1.22 0.50 -16.79
C ASP A 50 0.48 -0.41 -17.79
N VAL A 51 -0.84 -0.43 -17.66
CA VAL A 51 -1.72 -1.39 -18.34
C VAL A 51 -1.90 -1.04 -19.82
N SER A 52 -1.84 0.25 -20.14
CA SER A 52 -2.19 0.86 -21.43
C SER A 52 -1.44 0.25 -22.63
N HIS A 53 -0.23 -0.27 -22.41
CA HIS A 53 0.62 -0.83 -23.46
C HIS A 53 1.26 -2.19 -23.13
N GLN A 54 1.00 -2.74 -21.93
CA GLN A 54 1.83 -3.82 -21.40
C GLN A 54 1.08 -5.13 -21.15
N PHE A 55 -0.21 -5.26 -21.50
CA PHE A 55 -0.87 -6.57 -21.41
C PHE A 55 -0.18 -7.62 -22.29
N LEU A 56 0.49 -7.20 -23.36
CA LEU A 56 1.33 -8.05 -24.20
C LEU A 56 2.53 -8.63 -23.42
N LEU A 57 3.02 -7.96 -22.37
CA LEU A 57 4.07 -8.51 -21.51
C LEU A 57 3.62 -9.79 -20.80
N ILE A 58 2.32 -9.96 -20.56
CA ILE A 58 1.80 -11.22 -20.01
C ILE A 58 2.13 -12.39 -20.94
N ARG A 59 2.09 -12.19 -22.27
CA ARG A 59 2.46 -13.22 -23.24
C ARG A 59 3.94 -13.53 -23.23
N GLU A 60 4.79 -12.55 -22.94
CA GLU A 60 6.22 -12.77 -22.76
C GLU A 60 6.46 -13.67 -21.55
N PHE A 61 5.77 -13.43 -20.43
CA PHE A 61 5.91 -14.28 -19.24
C PHE A 61 5.33 -15.69 -19.41
N THR A 62 4.38 -15.89 -20.32
CA THR A 62 3.83 -17.22 -20.63
C THR A 62 4.53 -17.93 -21.78
N ASN A 63 5.54 -17.29 -22.41
CA ASN A 63 6.16 -17.75 -23.65
C ASN A 63 5.11 -18.03 -24.74
N GLY A 64 4.11 -17.16 -24.86
CA GLY A 64 3.01 -17.29 -25.82
C GLY A 64 1.98 -18.37 -25.48
N ASN A 65 2.14 -19.13 -24.39
CA ASN A 65 1.16 -20.12 -23.97
C ASN A 65 -0.08 -19.48 -23.33
N THR A 66 -1.19 -20.20 -23.37
CA THR A 66 -2.44 -19.77 -22.73
C THR A 66 -2.31 -19.68 -21.21
N LEU A 67 -3.00 -18.72 -20.62
CA LEU A 67 -3.00 -18.53 -19.17
C LEU A 67 -3.58 -19.75 -18.46
N ASN A 68 -2.80 -20.26 -17.48
CA ASN A 68 -3.20 -21.39 -16.66
C ASN A 68 -3.28 -20.98 -15.18
N HIS A 69 -4.49 -20.91 -14.65
CA HIS A 69 -4.78 -20.54 -13.25
C HIS A 69 -4.16 -21.48 -12.20
N LYS A 70 -3.66 -22.66 -12.60
CA LYS A 70 -2.99 -23.61 -11.69
C LYS A 70 -1.48 -23.37 -11.60
N ARG A 71 -0.88 -22.71 -12.59
CA ARG A 71 0.56 -22.46 -12.68
C ARG A 71 0.93 -21.06 -12.18
N TYR A 72 2.13 -20.93 -11.64
CA TYR A 72 2.68 -19.64 -11.26
C TYR A 72 3.30 -18.95 -12.48
N LEU A 73 3.03 -17.65 -12.59
CA LEU A 73 3.71 -16.72 -13.47
C LEU A 73 4.74 -15.96 -12.65
N THR A 74 5.99 -15.91 -13.11
CA THR A 74 7.06 -15.14 -12.48
C THR A 74 7.14 -13.78 -13.14
N ILE A 75 6.86 -12.72 -12.39
CA ILE A 75 6.85 -11.34 -12.87
C ILE A 75 7.97 -10.56 -12.14
N PRO A 76 8.82 -9.82 -12.86
CA PRO A 76 9.78 -8.90 -12.26
C PRO A 76 9.10 -7.91 -11.31
N PHE A 77 9.70 -7.69 -10.14
CA PHE A 77 9.12 -6.84 -9.10
C PHE A 77 8.80 -5.44 -9.62
N GLU A 78 9.70 -4.84 -10.39
CA GLU A 78 9.61 -3.48 -10.89
C GLU A 78 8.41 -3.23 -11.81
N LEU A 79 7.89 -4.27 -12.46
CA LEU A 79 6.73 -4.18 -13.37
C LEU A 79 5.38 -4.20 -12.64
N LEU A 80 5.39 -4.57 -11.36
CA LEU A 80 4.16 -4.75 -10.59
C LEU A 80 3.61 -3.42 -10.08
N ILE A 81 2.28 -3.36 -9.91
CA ILE A 81 1.62 -2.29 -9.16
C ILE A 81 2.19 -2.19 -7.74
N GLY A 82 2.16 -0.99 -7.18
CA GLY A 82 2.74 -0.72 -5.86
C GLY A 82 2.11 -1.62 -4.77
N ALA A 83 0.81 -1.88 -4.81
CA ALA A 83 0.13 -2.74 -3.84
C ALA A 83 0.70 -4.17 -3.77
N ILE A 84 1.04 -4.76 -4.92
CA ILE A 84 1.68 -6.08 -4.98
C ILE A 84 3.12 -6.00 -4.51
N GLN A 85 3.85 -4.94 -4.91
CA GLN A 85 5.21 -4.71 -4.44
C GLN A 85 5.26 -4.59 -2.92
N GLY A 86 4.38 -3.81 -2.31
CA GLY A 86 4.33 -3.67 -0.86
C GLY A 86 3.99 -4.96 -0.13
N GLU A 87 3.04 -5.75 -0.64
CA GLU A 87 2.75 -7.06 -0.05
C GLU A 87 3.91 -8.06 -0.25
N ALA A 88 4.66 -7.90 -1.34
CA ALA A 88 5.87 -8.68 -1.57
C ALA A 88 6.99 -8.29 -0.59
N LEU A 89 7.17 -6.98 -0.32
CA LEU A 89 8.12 -6.48 0.66
C LEU A 89 7.78 -6.93 2.08
N ARG A 90 6.50 -6.87 2.50
CA ARG A 90 6.06 -7.44 3.79
C ARG A 90 6.36 -8.93 3.91
N SER A 91 6.22 -9.67 2.81
CA SER A 91 6.48 -11.11 2.79
C SER A 91 7.98 -11.44 2.78
N LEU A 92 8.81 -10.58 2.18
CA LEU A 92 10.27 -10.75 2.16
C LEU A 92 10.90 -10.32 3.48
N PHE A 93 10.41 -9.24 4.09
CA PHE A 93 10.97 -8.67 5.31
C PHE A 93 9.95 -8.80 6.45
N PRO A 94 9.84 -9.99 7.08
CA PRO A 94 8.79 -10.26 8.07
C PRO A 94 8.96 -9.50 9.39
N ASN A 95 10.17 -9.00 9.68
CA ASN A 95 10.47 -8.22 10.87
C ASN A 95 10.15 -6.73 10.69
N ASP A 96 9.92 -6.30 9.45
CA ASP A 96 9.58 -4.93 9.15
C ASP A 96 8.17 -4.60 9.64
N HIS A 97 8.01 -3.39 10.17
CA HIS A 97 6.72 -2.95 10.69
C HIS A 97 6.56 -1.43 10.63
N VAL A 98 5.32 -1.01 10.83
CA VAL A 98 4.97 0.40 10.93
C VAL A 98 5.46 0.92 12.29
N GLU A 99 6.21 2.02 12.28
CA GLU A 99 6.67 2.71 13.47
C GLU A 99 6.30 4.21 13.41
N PHE A 100 6.45 4.91 14.54
CA PHE A 100 6.37 6.35 14.59
C PHE A 100 7.34 7.00 13.58
N GLY A 101 6.79 7.79 12.66
CA GLY A 101 7.55 8.56 11.68
C GLY A 101 7.98 7.79 10.42
N GLY A 102 7.81 6.47 10.36
CA GLY A 102 8.18 5.71 9.16
C GLY A 102 7.94 4.20 9.22
N TRP A 103 8.42 3.54 8.17
CA TRP A 103 8.51 2.09 8.10
C TRP A 103 9.82 1.65 8.72
N ARG A 104 9.77 0.88 9.82
CA ARG A 104 10.97 0.29 10.43
C ARG A 104 11.34 -0.94 9.64
N HIS A 105 12.55 -0.94 9.11
CA HIS A 105 13.17 -2.06 8.45
C HIS A 105 14.24 -2.68 9.36
N GLN A 106 14.23 -4.00 9.48
CA GLN A 106 15.30 -4.72 10.17
C GLN A 106 16.04 -5.60 9.16
N VAL A 107 17.36 -5.40 9.04
CA VAL A 107 18.21 -6.15 8.13
C VAL A 107 18.13 -7.63 8.51
N THR A 108 17.46 -8.42 7.67
CA THR A 108 17.13 -9.81 7.97
C THR A 108 18.11 -10.77 7.31
N TYR A 109 18.62 -10.43 6.13
CA TYR A 109 19.48 -11.25 5.32
C TYR A 109 20.81 -10.57 4.99
N VAL A 110 21.86 -11.37 4.85
CA VAL A 110 23.23 -10.92 4.53
C VAL A 110 23.37 -10.34 3.12
N TRP A 111 22.43 -10.62 2.21
CA TRP A 111 22.45 -10.11 0.84
C TRP A 111 21.80 -8.73 0.70
N GLU A 112 21.17 -8.22 1.76
CA GLU A 112 20.50 -6.94 1.71
C GLU A 112 21.52 -5.81 1.56
N THR A 113 21.22 -4.87 0.66
CA THR A 113 22.05 -3.70 0.45
C THR A 113 21.22 -2.43 0.67
N PRO A 114 21.85 -1.34 1.14
CA PRO A 114 21.16 -0.05 1.24
C PRO A 114 20.56 0.40 -0.10
N GLU A 115 21.26 0.13 -1.21
CA GLU A 115 20.78 0.46 -2.56
C GLU A 115 19.51 -0.31 -2.92
N LEU A 116 19.48 -1.63 -2.68
CA LEU A 116 18.31 -2.47 -2.93
C LEU A 116 17.11 -2.02 -2.11
N LEU A 117 17.33 -1.72 -0.82
CA LEU A 117 16.29 -1.24 0.07
C LEU A 117 15.74 0.11 -0.42
N MET A 118 16.61 1.09 -0.67
CA MET A 118 16.19 2.41 -1.12
C MET A 118 15.46 2.33 -2.47
N LYS A 119 16.00 1.59 -3.44
CA LYS A 119 15.35 1.38 -4.75
C LYS A 119 13.94 0.78 -4.61
N SER A 120 13.74 -0.12 -3.65
CA SER A 120 12.49 -0.86 -3.49
C SER A 120 11.43 -0.06 -2.73
N PHE A 121 11.84 0.65 -1.68
CA PHE A 121 10.92 1.33 -0.75
C PHE A 121 10.71 2.82 -1.06
N THR A 122 11.68 3.52 -1.65
CA THR A 122 11.67 4.98 -1.76
C THR A 122 11.44 5.50 -3.17
N ARG A 123 11.02 6.77 -3.26
CA ARG A 123 10.75 7.43 -4.56
C ARG A 123 12.05 7.62 -5.34
N SER A 124 12.02 7.41 -6.65
CA SER A 124 13.18 7.66 -7.52
C SER A 124 13.73 9.08 -7.30
N GLY A 125 15.03 9.22 -7.05
CA GLY A 125 15.68 10.49 -6.76
C GLY A 125 15.82 10.85 -5.27
N THR A 126 15.20 10.12 -4.34
CA THR A 126 15.53 10.23 -2.90
C THR A 126 16.84 9.50 -2.60
N GLN A 127 17.96 10.15 -2.91
CA GLN A 127 19.29 9.65 -2.55
C GLN A 127 19.55 9.86 -1.05
N THR A 128 18.89 9.07 -0.20
CA THR A 128 19.39 8.90 1.15
C THR A 128 20.61 7.98 1.02
N ARG A 129 21.81 8.54 0.84
CA ARG A 129 23.04 7.75 0.87
C ARG A 129 23.20 7.19 2.28
N LEU A 130 22.58 6.04 2.53
CA LEU A 130 23.02 5.14 3.58
C LEU A 130 24.40 4.66 3.14
N GLN A 131 25.44 5.35 3.61
CA GLN A 131 26.84 5.07 3.26
C GLN A 131 27.43 3.90 4.06
N LYS A 132 26.67 3.37 5.01
CA LYS A 132 27.08 2.25 5.86
C LYS A 132 26.52 0.96 5.28
N ASP A 133 27.37 -0.06 5.19
CA ASP A 133 26.96 -1.41 4.90
C ASP A 133 25.96 -1.91 5.95
N PHE A 134 24.97 -2.68 5.51
CA PHE A 134 23.99 -3.25 6.39
C PHE A 134 24.59 -4.37 7.22
N ILE A 135 24.42 -4.29 8.54
CA ILE A 135 24.76 -5.37 9.47
C ILE A 135 23.45 -6.08 9.84
N GLN A 136 23.44 -7.41 9.73
CA GLN A 136 22.25 -8.20 10.06
C GLN A 136 21.77 -7.92 11.49
N GLY A 137 20.47 -7.70 11.63
CA GLY A 137 19.81 -7.34 12.88
C GLY A 137 19.76 -5.84 13.16
N GLU A 138 20.52 -4.99 12.45
CA GLU A 138 20.40 -3.54 12.55
C GLU A 138 19.04 -3.06 12.02
N GLU A 139 18.59 -1.93 12.56
CA GLU A 139 17.28 -1.37 12.27
C GLU A 139 17.39 0.03 11.68
N TYR A 140 16.57 0.29 10.68
CA TYR A 140 16.56 1.52 9.91
C TYR A 140 15.13 1.98 9.69
N THR A 141 14.82 3.22 10.07
CA THR A 141 13.50 3.80 9.80
C THR A 141 13.51 4.53 8.45
N ILE A 142 12.65 4.10 7.53
CA ILE A 142 12.37 4.79 6.27
C ILE A 142 11.26 5.81 6.53
N PRO A 143 11.55 7.13 6.51
CA PRO A 143 10.53 8.13 6.85
C PRO A 143 9.37 8.11 5.87
N TRP A 144 8.14 8.36 6.35
CA TRP A 144 6.93 8.39 5.50
C TRP A 144 7.07 9.29 4.27
N LYS A 145 7.74 10.44 4.41
CA LYS A 145 8.00 11.39 3.32
C LYS A 145 8.84 10.81 2.17
N ASN A 146 9.70 9.83 2.45
CA ASN A 146 10.57 9.19 1.47
C ASN A 146 9.94 7.92 0.91
N LEU A 147 9.05 7.30 1.68
CA LEU A 147 8.37 6.08 1.31
C LEU A 147 7.46 6.30 0.09
N ARG A 148 7.47 5.30 -0.78
CA ARG A 148 6.54 5.22 -1.90
C ARG A 148 5.12 4.92 -1.40
N SER A 149 4.21 5.86 -1.62
CA SER A 149 2.82 5.75 -1.18
C SER A 149 2.06 4.63 -1.90
N ASP A 150 2.45 4.31 -3.13
CA ASP A 150 1.83 3.23 -3.91
C ASP A 150 2.13 1.84 -3.36
N LEU A 151 3.17 1.66 -2.53
CA LEU A 151 3.44 0.39 -1.84
C LEU A 151 2.37 0.04 -0.81
N GLU A 152 1.53 1.01 -0.44
CA GLU A 152 0.53 0.88 0.62
C GLU A 152 1.10 0.35 1.96
N LEU A 153 2.40 0.53 2.23
CA LEU A 153 3.01 0.14 3.49
C LEU A 153 2.51 1.01 4.65
N GLU A 154 2.17 2.26 4.33
CA GLU A 154 1.49 3.17 5.23
C GLU A 154 0.05 2.70 5.55
N PRO A 155 -0.39 2.73 6.82
CA PRO A 155 -1.75 2.37 7.21
C PRO A 155 -2.74 3.47 6.80
N LEU A 156 -3.11 3.46 5.52
CA LEU A 156 -4.16 4.31 4.96
C LEU A 156 -5.54 3.68 5.14
N ALA A 157 -6.51 4.50 5.50
CA ALA A 157 -7.93 4.23 5.50
C ALA A 157 -8.63 5.09 4.43
N VAL A 158 -9.85 4.69 4.08
CA VAL A 158 -10.72 5.45 3.16
C VAL A 158 -11.85 6.10 3.92
N ARG A 159 -12.30 7.27 3.48
CA ARG A 159 -13.48 7.95 4.02
C ARG A 159 -14.76 7.32 3.49
N GLU A 160 -15.82 7.38 4.30
CA GLU A 160 -17.17 7.04 3.86
C GLU A 160 -17.54 7.80 2.57
N PRO A 161 -18.28 7.18 1.63
CA PRO A 161 -18.95 5.87 1.73
C PRO A 161 -18.09 4.67 1.27
N LEU A 162 -16.78 4.88 1.10
CA LEU A 162 -15.86 3.79 0.77
C LEU A 162 -15.49 3.01 2.03
N PHE A 163 -15.16 1.73 1.84
CA PHE A 163 -14.57 0.90 2.90
C PHE A 163 -13.50 -0.02 2.31
N ILE A 164 -12.49 -0.38 3.12
CA ILE A 164 -11.40 -1.25 2.66
C ILE A 164 -11.76 -2.72 2.90
N ARG A 165 -11.48 -3.58 1.92
CA ARG A 165 -11.40 -5.04 2.13
C ARG A 165 -10.19 -5.62 1.39
N LYS A 166 -9.69 -6.74 1.90
CA LYS A 166 -8.74 -7.59 1.17
C LYS A 166 -9.50 -8.53 0.23
N ASP A 167 -8.95 -8.76 -0.95
CA ASP A 167 -9.45 -9.79 -1.86
C ASP A 167 -8.81 -11.16 -1.57
N LYS A 168 -9.15 -12.17 -2.40
CA LYS A 168 -8.62 -13.55 -2.26
C LYS A 168 -7.10 -13.65 -2.42
N SER A 169 -6.46 -12.62 -2.97
CA SER A 169 -5.00 -12.54 -3.15
C SER A 169 -4.32 -11.79 -2.01
N GLY A 170 -5.08 -11.25 -1.06
CA GLY A 170 -4.57 -10.45 0.07
C GLY A 170 -4.44 -8.96 -0.25
N LEU A 171 -4.70 -8.56 -1.49
CA LEU A 171 -4.60 -7.16 -1.93
C LEU A 171 -5.77 -6.35 -1.40
N ARG A 172 -5.49 -5.15 -0.92
CA ARG A 172 -6.51 -4.23 -0.43
C ARG A 172 -7.10 -3.43 -1.59
N TYR A 173 -8.39 -3.20 -1.49
CA TYR A 173 -9.13 -2.34 -2.40
C TYR A 173 -10.10 -1.49 -1.59
N ALA A 174 -10.40 -0.31 -2.11
CA ALA A 174 -11.60 0.41 -1.71
C ALA A 174 -12.81 -0.26 -2.36
N PHE A 175 -13.89 -0.37 -1.60
CA PHE A 175 -15.16 -0.86 -2.08
C PHE A 175 -16.23 0.21 -1.91
N TYR A 176 -17.05 0.36 -2.94
CA TYR A 176 -18.25 1.18 -2.91
C TYR A 176 -19.49 0.31 -3.12
N ARG A 177 -20.56 0.59 -2.38
CA ARG A 177 -21.85 -0.10 -2.54
C ARG A 177 -22.77 0.76 -3.41
N ILE A 178 -23.13 0.24 -4.59
CA ILE A 178 -24.06 0.89 -5.52
C ILE A 178 -25.39 1.17 -4.82
N GLN A 179 -25.86 2.41 -4.91
CA GLN A 179 -27.17 2.85 -4.45
C GLN A 179 -28.17 2.88 -5.61
N SER A 180 -29.46 3.06 -5.29
CA SER A 180 -30.48 3.27 -6.31
C SER A 180 -30.18 4.53 -7.13
N GLY A 181 -30.18 4.43 -8.46
CA GLY A 181 -29.87 5.53 -9.37
C GLY A 181 -28.37 5.80 -9.58
N ASP A 182 -27.48 5.06 -8.92
CA ASP A 182 -26.05 5.20 -9.16
C ASP A 182 -25.64 4.69 -10.54
N THR A 183 -24.66 5.37 -11.14
CA THR A 183 -23.96 4.87 -12.32
C THR A 183 -22.49 4.68 -12.03
N LEU A 184 -21.84 3.73 -12.71
CA LEU A 184 -20.39 3.52 -12.56
C LEU A 184 -19.63 4.81 -12.89
N TYR A 185 -20.11 5.53 -13.91
CA TYR A 185 -19.45 6.71 -14.41
C TYR A 185 -19.52 7.89 -13.43
N SER A 186 -20.73 8.31 -13.02
CA SER A 186 -20.90 9.48 -12.15
C SER A 186 -20.61 9.17 -10.69
N SER A 187 -21.15 8.06 -10.17
CA SER A 187 -21.12 7.77 -8.73
C SER A 187 -19.80 7.16 -8.28
N VAL A 188 -19.02 6.58 -9.20
CA VAL A 188 -17.75 5.94 -8.89
C VAL A 188 -16.57 6.62 -9.57
N VAL A 189 -16.52 6.65 -10.90
CA VAL A 189 -15.35 7.15 -11.64
C VAL A 189 -15.13 8.64 -11.41
N ILE A 190 -16.14 9.48 -11.64
CA ILE A 190 -16.01 10.93 -11.41
C ILE A 190 -15.76 11.23 -9.94
N ARG A 191 -16.53 10.59 -9.04
CA ARG A 191 -16.52 10.90 -7.61
C ARG A 191 -15.23 10.50 -6.90
N PHE A 192 -14.77 9.25 -7.08
CA PHE A 192 -13.68 8.69 -6.28
C PHE A 192 -12.35 8.64 -7.02
N ILE A 193 -12.35 8.56 -8.36
CA ILE A 193 -11.12 8.46 -9.17
C ILE A 193 -10.77 9.82 -9.78
N GLY A 194 -11.76 10.56 -10.28
CA GLY A 194 -11.59 11.90 -10.82
C GLY A 194 -11.25 12.02 -12.29
N ASN A 195 -11.03 13.28 -12.72
CA ASN A 195 -10.66 13.65 -14.08
C ASN A 195 -9.17 13.39 -14.34
N ILE A 196 -8.89 12.36 -15.12
CA ILE A 196 -7.89 12.48 -16.17
C ILE A 196 -8.67 12.90 -17.45
N LYS A 197 -8.02 13.51 -18.45
CA LYS A 197 -8.66 13.97 -19.72
C LYS A 197 -9.72 12.98 -20.24
N HIS A 198 -10.74 13.44 -20.98
CA HIS A 198 -11.89 12.59 -21.42
C HIS A 198 -11.52 11.17 -21.90
N ALA A 199 -10.43 11.01 -22.66
CA ALA A 199 -9.91 9.71 -23.09
C ALA A 199 -9.53 8.78 -21.91
N ALA A 200 -8.84 9.29 -20.91
CA ALA A 200 -8.46 8.53 -19.71
C ALA A 200 -9.66 8.27 -18.78
N ARG A 201 -10.72 9.08 -18.82
CA ARG A 201 -11.98 8.81 -18.11
C ARG A 201 -12.71 7.60 -18.65
N SER A 202 -12.89 7.51 -19.97
CA SER A 202 -13.53 6.36 -20.62
C SER A 202 -12.71 5.08 -20.42
N GLN A 203 -11.38 5.21 -20.38
CA GLN A 203 -10.49 4.10 -20.06
C GLN A 203 -10.67 3.63 -18.61
N ASN A 204 -10.67 4.53 -17.63
CA ASN A 204 -10.90 4.17 -16.22
C ASN A 204 -12.23 3.44 -16.00
N ALA A 205 -13.30 3.89 -16.65
CA ALA A 205 -14.59 3.21 -16.57
C ALA A 205 -14.53 1.79 -17.16
N SER A 206 -13.90 1.64 -18.33
CA SER A 206 -13.72 0.35 -19.00
C SER A 206 -12.85 -0.60 -18.18
N ASP A 207 -11.76 -0.10 -17.62
CA ASP A 207 -10.85 -0.87 -16.77
C ASP A 207 -11.54 -1.28 -15.47
N LEU A 208 -12.35 -0.41 -14.89
CA LEU A 208 -13.13 -0.71 -13.70
C LEU A 208 -14.19 -1.78 -13.97
N LEU A 209 -14.85 -1.76 -15.15
CA LEU A 209 -15.75 -2.83 -15.58
C LEU A 209 -15.01 -4.17 -15.63
N VAL A 210 -13.89 -4.21 -16.35
CA VAL A 210 -13.07 -5.42 -16.51
C VAL A 210 -12.57 -5.93 -15.15
N LEU A 211 -12.07 -5.04 -14.30
CA LEU A 211 -11.56 -5.35 -12.96
C LEU A 211 -12.64 -5.95 -12.02
N ASN A 212 -13.89 -5.58 -12.25
CA ASN A 212 -15.06 -6.03 -11.50
C ASN A 212 -15.83 -7.17 -12.20
N GLY A 213 -15.38 -7.64 -13.36
CA GLY A 213 -16.04 -8.71 -14.12
C GLY A 213 -17.42 -8.28 -14.67
N LEU A 214 -17.58 -7.00 -14.97
CA LEU A 214 -18.82 -6.43 -15.48
C LEU A 214 -18.73 -6.29 -16.99
N VAL A 215 -19.79 -6.73 -17.68
CA VAL A 215 -19.90 -6.63 -19.14
C VAL A 215 -20.39 -5.24 -19.56
N ASP A 216 -21.18 -4.59 -18.71
CA ASP A 216 -21.90 -3.37 -19.07
C ASP A 216 -22.06 -2.46 -17.84
N ALA A 217 -21.71 -1.17 -18.00
CA ALA A 217 -21.83 -0.14 -16.97
C ALA A 217 -23.28 0.22 -16.63
N HIS A 218 -24.24 -0.12 -17.49
CA HIS A 218 -25.67 0.11 -17.27
C HIS A 218 -26.34 -1.00 -16.45
N LYS A 219 -25.67 -2.14 -16.24
CA LYS A 219 -26.23 -3.31 -15.54
C LYS A 219 -25.84 -3.39 -14.07
N LEU A 220 -25.76 -2.24 -13.39
CA LEU A 220 -25.44 -2.19 -11.97
C LEU A 220 -26.69 -2.45 -11.13
N SER A 221 -26.57 -3.36 -10.16
CA SER A 221 -27.65 -3.65 -9.22
C SER A 221 -27.43 -2.87 -7.91
N PRO A 222 -28.48 -2.30 -7.30
CA PRO A 222 -28.39 -1.75 -5.95
C PRO A 222 -27.82 -2.78 -4.96
N GLY A 223 -26.91 -2.35 -4.10
CA GLY A 223 -26.18 -3.21 -3.16
C GLY A 223 -24.95 -3.89 -3.73
N GLN A 224 -24.75 -3.87 -5.06
CA GLN A 224 -23.56 -4.43 -5.69
C GLN A 224 -22.29 -3.69 -5.24
N LEU A 225 -21.23 -4.44 -5.01
CA LEU A 225 -19.94 -3.88 -4.59
C LEU A 225 -19.04 -3.63 -5.80
N ILE A 226 -18.54 -2.40 -5.92
CA ILE A 226 -17.52 -2.02 -6.90
C ILE A 226 -16.18 -1.93 -6.19
N LYS A 227 -15.25 -2.75 -6.64
CA LYS A 227 -13.85 -2.79 -6.20
C LYS A 227 -13.04 -1.75 -6.98
N ILE A 228 -12.29 -0.92 -6.27
CA ILE A 228 -11.48 0.18 -6.81
C ILE A 228 -10.06 0.09 -6.22
N PRO A 229 -8.99 0.09 -7.03
CA PRO A 229 -7.61 0.13 -6.54
C PRO A 229 -7.39 1.36 -5.66
N LEU A 230 -6.69 1.20 -4.52
CA LEU A 230 -6.44 2.31 -3.60
C LEU A 230 -5.62 3.43 -4.25
N GLU A 231 -4.68 3.08 -5.13
CA GLU A 231 -3.89 4.02 -5.93
C GLU A 231 -4.72 4.87 -6.91
N TRP A 232 -5.94 4.44 -7.26
CA TRP A 232 -6.85 5.21 -8.10
C TRP A 232 -7.74 6.15 -7.30
N ILE A 233 -7.81 5.97 -5.98
CA ILE A 233 -8.65 6.79 -5.12
C ILE A 233 -8.00 8.16 -4.94
N ARG A 234 -8.81 9.19 -5.13
CA ARG A 234 -8.45 10.57 -4.88
C ARG A 234 -7.93 10.78 -3.45
N PRO A 235 -6.89 11.60 -3.26
CA PRO A 235 -6.32 11.89 -1.94
C PRO A 235 -7.36 12.36 -0.92
N GLU A 236 -8.38 13.12 -1.34
CA GLU A 236 -9.45 13.61 -0.44
C GLU A 236 -10.22 12.49 0.28
N TYR A 237 -10.27 11.30 -0.32
CA TYR A 237 -10.93 10.13 0.26
C TYR A 237 -9.96 9.22 1.03
N LEU A 238 -8.66 9.52 1.04
CA LEU A 238 -7.66 8.80 1.81
C LEU A 238 -7.35 9.54 3.11
N HIS A 239 -7.14 8.81 4.20
CA HIS A 239 -6.69 9.37 5.46
C HIS A 239 -5.84 8.37 6.24
N GLN A 240 -4.92 8.88 7.06
CA GLN A 240 -4.08 8.07 7.92
C GLN A 240 -4.90 7.47 9.08
N VAL A 241 -4.58 6.24 9.49
CA VAL A 241 -5.18 5.59 10.67
C VAL A 241 -4.55 6.18 11.95
N PRO A 242 -5.27 7.00 12.75
CA PRO A 242 -4.65 7.83 13.79
C PRO A 242 -3.93 7.06 14.90
N SER A 243 -4.33 5.82 15.16
CA SER A 243 -3.81 4.99 16.26
C SER A 243 -2.31 4.72 16.17
N ILE A 244 -1.74 4.76 14.96
CA ILE A 244 -0.32 4.43 14.72
C ILE A 244 0.58 5.69 14.73
N TYR A 245 -0.02 6.87 14.56
CA TYR A 245 0.70 8.17 14.54
C TYR A 245 0.53 8.97 15.83
N ARG A 246 -0.16 8.42 16.84
CA ARG A 246 -0.45 9.13 18.09
C ARG A 246 0.85 9.32 18.88
N ILE A 247 1.39 10.53 18.78
CA ILE A 247 2.52 11.06 19.54
C ILE A 247 2.40 10.60 21.00
N SER A 248 3.38 9.84 21.50
CA SER A 248 3.60 9.74 22.93
C SER A 248 4.01 11.13 23.42
N LYS A 249 3.04 11.95 23.86
CA LYS A 249 3.29 13.17 24.65
C LYS A 249 3.80 12.79 26.04
N LYS A 250 4.90 12.04 26.11
CA LYS A 250 5.62 11.77 27.35
C LYS A 250 7.10 11.88 26.99
N THR A 251 7.83 12.67 27.76
CA THR A 251 9.26 13.03 27.61
C THR A 251 9.57 14.40 26.99
N ILE A 252 8.76 15.43 27.25
CA ILE A 252 9.26 16.83 27.35
C ILE A 252 8.53 17.54 28.52
N ILE A 253 8.56 16.96 29.72
CA ILE A 253 8.38 17.71 30.98
C ILE A 253 9.33 17.10 32.01
N THR A 254 10.62 17.20 31.73
CA THR A 254 11.66 17.09 32.75
C THR A 254 12.90 17.74 32.18
N GLU A 255 12.89 19.08 32.23
CA GLU A 255 14.08 19.91 32.43
C GLU A 255 13.64 21.38 32.35
N LYS A 256 13.19 21.90 33.49
CA LYS A 256 13.60 23.23 33.94
C LYS A 256 13.41 23.33 35.44
N VAL A 257 14.52 23.09 36.12
CA VAL A 257 14.77 23.51 37.50
C VAL A 257 14.74 25.03 37.55
N GLY A 258 14.00 25.56 38.51
CA GLY A 258 14.04 26.95 38.95
C GLY A 258 13.46 27.01 40.36
N SER A 259 14.34 26.92 41.36
CA SER A 259 14.03 27.01 42.79
C SER A 259 13.35 28.33 43.16
N PRO A 260 12.49 28.36 44.20
CA PRO A 260 12.19 29.59 44.92
C PRO A 260 12.62 29.51 46.38
N GLU A 261 13.31 30.54 46.87
CA GLU A 261 13.50 30.81 48.30
C GLU A 261 12.72 32.07 48.71
N ASN A 262 12.07 31.94 49.87
CA ASN A 262 11.58 32.96 50.83
C ASN A 262 10.19 33.63 50.68
N GLN A 263 9.40 33.42 51.74
CA GLN A 263 8.05 33.87 52.14
C GLN A 263 8.02 35.33 52.71
N PRO A 264 6.94 35.86 53.36
CA PRO A 264 5.46 35.69 53.26
C PRO A 264 4.66 37.04 53.24
N SER A 265 3.34 37.01 52.98
CA SER A 265 2.26 37.80 53.67
C SER A 265 0.89 37.57 52.98
N ILE A 266 -0.07 36.92 53.66
CA ILE A 266 -1.22 37.46 54.43
C ILE A 266 -2.39 38.03 53.56
N GLU A 267 -3.46 37.21 53.48
CA GLU A 267 -4.87 37.50 53.80
C GLU A 267 -6.00 37.29 52.75
N ASN A 268 -6.92 36.42 53.19
CA ASN A 268 -8.39 36.52 53.20
C ASN A 268 -9.28 36.12 52.00
N ARG A 269 -9.99 35.00 52.27
CA ARG A 269 -11.46 34.78 52.27
C ARG A 269 -12.14 34.01 51.12
N ARG A 270 -12.67 32.83 51.52
CA ARG A 270 -14.08 32.32 51.40
C ARG A 270 -14.64 32.10 49.96
N HIS A 271 -15.39 31.05 49.59
CA HIS A 271 -16.21 30.04 50.26
C HIS A 271 -16.49 28.85 49.29
N LYS A 272 -16.68 27.63 49.87
CA LYS A 272 -17.62 26.50 49.57
C LYS A 272 -18.14 26.29 48.11
N THR A 273 -18.25 25.07 47.57
CA THR A 273 -19.13 23.96 48.02
C THR A 273 -18.79 22.65 47.26
N GLY A 274 -18.95 21.48 47.91
CA GLY A 274 -19.05 20.16 47.27
C GLY A 274 -20.30 20.07 46.36
N ASP A 275 -20.58 19.01 45.60
CA ASP A 275 -20.54 17.60 45.97
C ASP A 275 -21.03 16.75 44.77
N TYR A 276 -20.49 15.52 44.61
CA TYR A 276 -21.01 14.34 43.88
C TYR A 276 -21.37 14.46 42.37
N TYR A 277 -20.99 13.57 41.43
CA TYR A 277 -21.22 12.11 41.30
C TYR A 277 -20.20 11.55 40.27
N ARG A 278 -19.47 10.45 40.51
CA ARG A 278 -19.84 9.01 40.51
C ARG A 278 -19.28 8.30 39.26
N THR A 279 -18.17 7.64 39.48
CA THR A 279 -17.63 6.52 38.69
C THR A 279 -18.64 5.39 38.56
N GLN A 280 -18.83 4.85 37.35
CA GLN A 280 -19.04 3.42 37.16
C GLN A 280 -18.36 2.93 35.87
N VAL A 281 -17.88 1.70 35.98
CA VAL A 281 -16.86 1.01 35.22
C VAL A 281 -17.54 -0.24 34.62
N ILE A 282 -17.25 -0.52 33.35
CA ILE A 282 -17.27 -1.82 32.64
C ILE A 282 -18.64 -2.49 32.38
N SER A 283 -18.94 -2.82 31.11
CA SER A 283 -18.84 -4.21 30.66
C SER A 283 -18.99 -4.38 29.14
N GLN A 284 -18.06 -5.16 28.58
CA GLN A 284 -18.09 -5.73 27.24
C GLN A 284 -19.05 -6.92 27.21
N ARG A 285 -19.69 -7.14 26.06
CA ARG A 285 -20.05 -8.45 25.54
C ARG A 285 -19.66 -8.51 24.07
#